data_AF-A0A962V267-F1
#
_entry.id   AF-A0A962V267-F1
#
_cell.length_a   1.000
_cell.length_b   1.000
_cell.length_c   1.000
_cell.angle_alpha   90.00
_cell.angle_beta   90.00
_cell.angle_gamma   90.00
#
_symmetry.space_group_name_H-M   'P 1'
#
loop_
_entity.id
_entity.type
_entity.pdbx_description
1 polymer ?
#
loop_
_entity_poly.entity_id
_entity_poly.type
_entity_poly.pdbx_seq_one_letter_code
_entity_poly.pdbx_strand_id
1 'polypeptide(L)' 'MKIYADPITINCRKVIAGLKLMDIPYQHEHIDYFQAQQKSPHYLAINPNAALPAMA' A
#
# COMPACT_ATOMS: atom_id res chain seq x y z
N MET A 1 1.02 11.92 3.74
CA MET A 1 1.48 10.53 3.72
C MET A 1 0.63 9.75 2.75
N LYS A 2 1.24 9.12 1.74
CA LYS A 2 0.56 8.22 0.81
C LYS A 2 0.79 6.79 1.23
N ILE A 3 -0.28 6.01 1.26
CA ILE A 3 -0.24 4.58 1.53
C ILE A 3 -0.63 3.87 0.24
N TYR A 4 0.35 3.21 -0.37
CA TYR A 4 0.15 2.40 -1.56
C TYR A 4 -0.22 0.98 -1.13
N ALA A 5 -1.47 0.59 -1.35
CA ALA A 5 -2.02 -0.61 -0.74
C ALA A 5 -3.19 -1.21 -1.52
N ASP A 6 -3.29 -2.53 -1.43
CA ASP A 6 -4.52 -3.26 -1.76
C ASP A 6 -5.06 -3.94 -0.49
N PRO A 7 -6.18 -3.44 0.08
CA PRO A 7 -6.82 -4.07 1.22
C PRO A 7 -7.24 -5.53 0.97
N ILE A 8 -7.22 -6.05 -0.27
CA ILE A 8 -7.40 -7.49 -0.51
C ILE A 8 -6.37 -8.32 0.29
N THR A 9 -5.15 -7.82 0.44
CA THR A 9 -4.05 -8.48 1.16
C THR A 9 -4.09 -8.16 2.66
N ILE A 10 -3.74 -9.15 3.50
CA ILE A 10 -3.84 -8.99 4.96
C ILE A 10 -2.87 -7.95 5.53
N ASN A 11 -1.65 -7.83 4.97
CA ASN A 11 -0.66 -6.87 5.44
C ASN A 11 -1.11 -5.43 5.19
N CYS A 12 -1.80 -5.17 4.08
CA CYS A 12 -2.39 -3.85 3.82
C CYS A 12 -3.52 -3.52 4.80
N ARG A 13 -4.42 -4.48 5.09
CA ARG A 13 -5.50 -4.25 6.07
C ARG A 13 -4.96 -3.91 7.45
N LYS A 14 -3.88 -4.56 7.90
CA LYS A 14 -3.26 -4.28 9.21
C LYS A 14 -2.81 -2.83 9.30
N VAL A 15 -2.11 -2.32 8.27
CA VAL A 15 -1.62 -0.94 8.25
C VAL A 15 -2.78 0.05 8.19
N ILE A 16 -3.75 -0.16 7.29
CA ILE A 16 -4.93 0.71 7.17
C ILE A 16 -5.76 0.75 8.46
N ALA A 17 -5.97 -0.40 9.10
CA ALA A 17 -6.69 -0.49 10.37
C ALA A 17 -5.94 0.23 11.50
N GLY A 18 -4.61 0.09 11.55
CA GLY A 18 -3.77 0.80 12.53
C GLY A 18 -3.82 2.32 12.34
N LEU A 19 -3.69 2.81 11.11
CA LEU A 19 -3.80 4.24 10.80
C LEU A 19 -5.17 4.79 11.17
N LYS A 20 -6.24 4.04 10.89
CA LYS A 20 -7.61 4.41 11.28
C LYS A 20 -7.79 4.42 12.79
N LEU A 21 -7.25 3.45 13.51
CA LEU A 21 -7.32 3.38 14.97
C LEU A 21 -6.63 4.57 15.65
N MET A 22 -5.55 5.07 15.06
CA MET A 22 -4.77 6.19 15.57
C MET A 22 -5.25 7.56 15.05
N ASP A 23 -6.34 7.61 14.28
CA ASP A 23 -6.84 8.81 13.61
C ASP A 23 -5.77 9.56 12.78
N ILE A 24 -4.85 8.80 12.16
CA ILE A 24 -3.78 9.38 11.35
C ILE A 24 -4.31 9.64 9.93
N PRO A 25 -4.28 10.88 9.43
CA PRO A 25 -4.70 11.17 8.06
C PRO A 25 -3.69 10.62 7.04
N TYR A 26 -4.20 9.92 6.02
CA TYR A 26 -3.40 9.44 4.90
C TYR A 26 -4.20 9.49 3.59
N GLN A 27 -3.48 9.55 2.47
CA GLN A 27 -4.05 9.34 1.14
C GLN A 27 -3.84 7.88 0.75
N HIS A 28 -4.92 7.19 0.39
CA HIS A 28 -4.85 5.81 -0.09
C HIS A 28 -4.65 5.80 -1.60
N GLU A 29 -3.55 5.21 -2.05
CA GLU A 29 -3.28 4.93 -3.46
C GLU A 29 -3.49 3.42 -3.67
N HIS A 30 -4.45 3.07 -4.52
CA HIS A 30 -4.76 1.66 -4.80
C HIS A 30 -3.72 1.06 -5.76
N ILE A 31 -3.16 -0.09 -5.38
CA ILE A 31 -2.22 -0.87 -6.21
C ILE A 31 -2.82 -2.25 -6.40
N ASP A 32 -3.40 -2.53 -7.56
CA ASP A 32 -4.08 -3.80 -7.82
C ASP A 32 -3.11 -4.97 -7.73
N TYR A 33 -3.31 -5.80 -6.69
CA TYR A 33 -2.45 -6.95 -6.42
C TYR A 33 -2.64 -8.07 -7.46
N PHE A 34 -3.86 -8.27 -7.96
CA PHE A 34 -4.17 -9.32 -8.93
C PHE A 34 -3.66 -8.98 -10.33
N GLN A 35 -3.55 -7.69 -10.66
CA GLN A 35 -2.86 -7.21 -11.87
C GLN A 35 -1.34 -7.09 -11.69
N ALA A 36 -0.80 -7.52 -10.54
CA ALA A 36 0.62 -7.45 -10.21
C ALA A 36 1.22 -6.03 -10.31
N GLN A 37 0.44 -4.98 -10.02
CA GLN A 37 0.89 -3.58 -10.14
C GLN A 37 2.05 -3.25 -9.18
N GLN A 38 2.22 -4.01 -8.10
CA GLN A 38 3.38 -3.93 -7.21
C GLN A 38 4.71 -4.30 -7.89
N LYS A 39 4.67 -4.88 -9.09
CA LYS A 39 5.84 -5.16 -9.93
C LYS A 39 6.04 -4.13 -11.04
N SER A 40 5.14 -3.14 -11.17
CA SER A 40 5.26 -2.10 -12.18
C SER A 40 6.52 -1.26 -11.93
N PRO A 41 7.17 -0.72 -12.99
CA PRO A 41 8.31 0.17 -12.82
C PRO A 41 8.00 1.37 -11.91
N HIS A 42 6.77 1.89 -11.99
CA HIS A 42 6.29 2.97 -11.14
C HIS A 42 6.30 2.58 -9.66
N TYR A 43 5.77 1.39 -9.31
CA TYR A 43 5.76 0.94 -7.92
C TYR A 43 7.14 0.50 -7.42
N LEU A 44 7.98 -0.09 -8.28
CA LEU A 44 9.34 -0.48 -7.92
C LEU A 44 10.23 0.72 -7.56
N ALA A 45 9.97 1.90 -8.13
CA ALA A 45 10.62 3.14 -7.73
C ALA A 45 10.25 3.57 -6.29
N ILE A 46 9.11 3.11 -5.77
CA ILE A 46 8.64 3.38 -4.40
C ILE A 46 9.15 2.28 -3.44
N ASN A 47 8.96 1.01 -3.82
CA ASN A 47 9.40 -0.14 -3.05
C ASN A 47 10.10 -1.17 -3.96
N PRO A 48 11.45 -1.21 -3.97
CA PRO A 48 12.20 -2.13 -4.84
C PRO A 48 11.98 -3.60 -4.48
N ASN A 49 11.44 -3.92 -3.31
CA ASN A 49 11.08 -5.29 -2.91
C ASN A 49 9.77 -5.78 -3.54
N ALA A 50 9.07 -4.97 -4.33
CA ALA A 50 7.79 -5.31 -4.97
C ALA A 50 6.71 -5.81 -4.00
N ALA A 51 6.76 -5.36 -2.74
CA ALA A 51 5.87 -5.80 -1.68
C ALA A 51 4.85 -4.73 -1.31
N LEU A 52 3.66 -5.15 -0.89
CA LEU A 52 2.59 -4.28 -0.37
C LEU A 52 2.40 -4.49 1.15
N PRO A 53 1.99 -3.46 1.90
CA PRO A 53 1.87 -2.04 1.48
C PRO A 53 3.23 -1.32 1.43
N ALA A 54 3.25 -0.11 0.88
CA ALA A 54 4.36 0.84 1.01
C ALA A 54 3.86 2.25 1.39
N MET A 55 4.75 3.05 1.97
CA MET A 55 4.49 4.42 2.41
C MET A 55 5.49 5.37 1.74
N ALA A 56 5.01 6.52 1.26
CA ALA A 56 5.85 7.61 0.75
C ALA A 56 5.26 9.00 1.09
#